data_AF-A0A1F3ZM71-F1
#
_entry.id   AF-A0A1F3ZM71-F1
#
_cell.length_a   1.000
_cell.length_b   1.000
_cell.length_c   1.000
_cell.angle_alpha   90.00
_cell.angle_beta   90.00
_cell.angle_gamma   90.00
#
_symmetry.space_group_name_H-M   'P 1'
#
loop_
_entity.id
_entity.type
_entity.pdbx_description
1 polymer ?
#
loop_
_entity_poly.entity_id
_entity_poly.type
_entity_poly.pdbx_seq_one_letter_code
_entity_poly.pdbx_strand_id
1 'polypeptide(L)'
;MNPQYQTSRETITTLADDVRDVAQRSLKLLKAIEDTVDRLCYDQRIYSTFAAVAHEMLDRVKAVKMAKVIDQDGKAADSLQIAQVAARELYDDLVPRHKAAVADKRLTRDDGVAEEYQRLIQIVSNLHDALNDLRWAIGEHDADLCEIDESAVLSSEEEISNSLK
;
A
#
# COMPACT_ATOMS: atom_id res chain seq x y z
N MET A 1 -50.21 46.08 5.92
CA MET A 1 -49.63 44.85 5.35
C MET A 1 -49.93 43.73 6.33
N ASN A 2 -50.47 42.59 5.87
CA ASN A 2 -51.02 41.58 6.77
C ASN A 2 -49.88 40.74 7.41
N PRO A 3 -49.69 40.77 8.75
CA PRO A 3 -48.54 40.16 9.43
C PRO A 3 -48.37 38.67 9.13
N GLN A 4 -49.48 37.95 8.91
CA GLN A 4 -49.50 36.53 8.56
C GLN A 4 -48.75 36.19 7.26
N TYR A 5 -48.70 37.14 6.31
CA TYR A 5 -47.99 36.98 5.03
C TYR A 5 -46.48 37.25 5.15
N GLN A 6 -46.04 38.02 6.15
CA GLN A 6 -44.61 38.23 6.41
C GLN A 6 -44.02 36.99 7.09
N THR A 7 -44.69 36.46 8.12
CA THR A 7 -44.27 35.24 8.81
C THR A 7 -44.21 34.03 7.87
N SER A 8 -45.19 33.90 6.96
CA SER A 8 -45.19 32.79 5.98
C SER A 8 -44.03 32.90 4.97
N ARG A 9 -43.67 34.12 4.54
CA ARG A 9 -42.53 34.35 3.64
C ARG A 9 -41.20 34.08 4.32
N GLU A 10 -41.03 34.54 5.56
CA GLU A 10 -39.83 34.29 6.37
C GLU A 10 -39.62 32.79 6.60
N THR A 11 -40.69 32.05 6.92
CA THR A 11 -40.62 30.60 7.11
C THR A 11 -40.20 29.86 5.83
N ILE A 12 -40.74 30.27 4.67
CA ILE A 12 -40.38 29.68 3.37
C ILE A 12 -38.93 29.99 3.01
N THR A 13 -38.44 31.21 3.28
CA THR A 13 -37.03 31.57 3.01
C THR A 13 -36.07 30.78 3.90
N THR A 14 -36.36 30.64 5.20
CA THR A 14 -35.53 29.83 6.11
C THR A 14 -35.49 28.37 5.68
N LEU A 15 -36.64 27.78 5.34
CA LEU A 15 -36.68 26.40 4.83
C LEU A 15 -35.88 26.24 3.53
N ALA A 16 -35.97 27.20 2.61
CA ALA A 16 -35.23 27.15 1.36
C ALA A 16 -33.71 27.25 1.57
N ASP A 17 -33.27 28.05 2.55
CA ASP A 17 -31.86 28.16 2.92
C ASP A 17 -31.36 26.88 3.61
N ASP A 18 -32.14 26.30 4.53
CA ASP A 18 -31.81 25.01 5.17
C ASP A 18 -31.69 23.87 4.15
N VAL A 19 -32.63 23.79 3.20
CA VAL A 19 -32.58 22.80 2.12
C VAL A 19 -31.35 23.02 1.22
N ARG A 20 -31.01 24.28 0.91
CA ARG A 20 -29.83 24.60 0.12
C ARG A 20 -28.55 24.17 0.83
N ASP A 21 -28.44 24.42 2.13
CA ASP A 21 -27.26 24.08 2.93
C ASP A 21 -27.08 22.56 3.05
N VAL A 22 -28.18 21.83 3.28
CA VAL A 22 -28.17 20.36 3.27
C VAL A 22 -27.76 19.81 1.90
N ALA A 23 -28.32 20.36 0.81
CA ALA A 23 -27.98 19.95 -0.55
C ALA A 23 -26.50 20.23 -0.88
N GLN A 24 -25.96 21.40 -0.53
CA GLN A 24 -24.54 21.72 -0.72
C GLN A 24 -23.63 20.78 0.08
N ARG A 25 -23.99 20.45 1.32
CA ARG A 25 -23.24 19.48 2.13
C ARG A 25 -23.26 18.09 1.50
N SER A 26 -24.39 17.68 0.94
CA SER A 26 -24.54 16.42 0.21
C SER A 26 -23.66 16.38 -1.04
N LEU A 27 -23.60 17.46 -1.82
CA LEU A 27 -22.75 17.55 -3.02
C LEU A 27 -21.25 17.53 -2.67
N LYS A 28 -20.84 18.23 -1.60
CA LYS A 28 -19.45 18.19 -1.13
C LYS A 28 -19.03 16.78 -0.70
N LEU A 29 -19.93 16.05 -0.02
CA LEU A 29 -19.68 14.67 0.36
C LEU A 29 -19.56 13.77 -0.87
N LEU A 30 -20.50 13.87 -1.81
CA LEU A 30 -20.47 13.07 -3.04
C LEU A 30 -19.17 13.29 -3.82
N LYS A 31 -18.76 14.55 -3.99
CA LYS A 31 -17.48 14.88 -4.63
C LYS A 31 -16.29 14.29 -3.86
N ALA A 32 -16.29 14.36 -2.53
CA ALA A 32 -15.20 13.79 -1.74
C ALA A 32 -15.13 12.26 -1.85
N ILE A 33 -16.29 11.59 -2.01
CA ILE A 33 -16.37 10.16 -2.29
C ILE A 33 -15.76 9.86 -3.66
N GLU A 34 -16.19 10.55 -4.71
CA GLU A 34 -15.67 10.41 -6.07
C GLU A 34 -14.15 10.61 -6.12
N ASP A 35 -13.66 11.74 -5.58
CA ASP A 35 -12.22 12.07 -5.53
C ASP A 35 -11.42 10.98 -4.77
N THR A 36 -12.00 10.42 -3.70
CA THR A 36 -11.35 9.36 -2.92
C THR A 36 -11.29 8.04 -3.69
N VAL A 37 -12.41 7.62 -4.29
CA VAL A 37 -12.50 6.40 -5.09
C VAL A 37 -11.56 6.48 -6.29
N ASP A 38 -11.56 7.58 -7.01
CA ASP A 38 -10.67 7.80 -8.16
C ASP A 38 -9.20 7.72 -7.75
N ARG A 39 -8.85 8.32 -6.61
CA ARG A 39 -7.48 8.26 -6.10
C ARG A 39 -7.08 6.83 -5.72
N LEU A 40 -7.95 6.09 -5.03
CA LEU A 40 -7.70 4.71 -4.65
C LEU A 40 -7.53 3.83 -5.89
N CYS A 41 -8.41 3.96 -6.88
CA CYS A 41 -8.32 3.23 -8.15
C CYS A 41 -7.02 3.55 -8.92
N TYR A 42 -6.60 4.82 -8.92
CA TYR A 42 -5.33 5.23 -9.51
C TYR A 42 -4.13 4.57 -8.79
N ASP A 43 -4.11 4.61 -7.47
CA ASP A 43 -3.05 4.01 -6.66
C ASP A 43 -3.02 2.48 -6.83
N GLN A 44 -4.17 1.82 -6.87
CA GLN A 44 -4.30 0.38 -7.16
C GLN A 44 -3.61 0.00 -8.47
N ARG A 45 -3.79 0.80 -9.54
CA ARG A 45 -3.14 0.55 -10.84
C ARG A 45 -1.63 0.68 -10.77
N ILE A 46 -1.12 1.68 -10.07
CA ILE A 46 0.33 1.88 -9.89
C ILE A 46 0.94 0.70 -9.15
N TYR A 47 0.41 0.38 -7.96
CA TYR A 47 1.01 -0.64 -7.11
C TYR A 47 0.84 -2.04 -7.68
N SER A 48 -0.26 -2.31 -8.41
CA SER A 48 -0.41 -3.57 -9.17
C SER A 48 0.64 -3.69 -10.26
N THR A 49 1.00 -2.58 -10.93
CA THR A 49 2.07 -2.58 -11.94
C THR A 49 3.42 -2.88 -11.28
N PHE A 50 3.72 -2.28 -10.14
CA PHE A 50 4.97 -2.58 -9.41
C PHE A 50 5.04 -4.03 -8.93
N ALA A 51 3.94 -4.59 -8.43
CA ALA A 51 3.88 -5.99 -8.01
C ALA A 51 4.12 -6.92 -9.21
N ALA A 52 3.49 -6.65 -10.35
CA ALA A 52 3.69 -7.41 -11.58
C ALA A 52 5.15 -7.36 -12.06
N VAL A 53 5.78 -6.18 -12.04
CA VAL A 53 7.20 -6.03 -12.39
C VAL A 53 8.10 -6.79 -11.41
N ALA A 54 7.82 -6.74 -10.11
CA ALA A 54 8.59 -7.49 -9.12
C ALA A 54 8.50 -9.02 -9.36
N HIS A 55 7.31 -9.54 -9.67
CA HIS A 55 7.14 -10.93 -10.05
C HIS A 55 7.85 -11.29 -11.35
N GLU A 56 7.76 -10.45 -12.39
CA GLU A 56 8.49 -10.68 -13.64
C GLU A 56 10.00 -10.75 -13.41
N MET A 57 10.54 -9.84 -12.58
CA MET A 57 11.97 -9.86 -12.22
C MET A 57 12.33 -11.10 -11.42
N LEU A 58 11.47 -11.54 -10.50
CA LEU A 58 11.66 -12.77 -9.73
C LEU A 58 11.77 -14.00 -10.66
N ASP A 59 10.87 -14.10 -11.63
CA ASP A 59 10.90 -15.19 -12.61
C ASP A 59 12.18 -15.16 -13.44
N ARG A 60 12.66 -13.97 -13.80
CA ARG A 60 13.92 -13.80 -14.52
C ARG A 60 15.14 -14.19 -13.70
N VAL A 61 15.17 -13.84 -12.40
CA VAL A 61 16.25 -14.24 -11.48
C VAL A 61 16.28 -15.76 -11.36
N LYS A 62 15.13 -16.40 -11.15
CA LYS A 62 15.02 -17.86 -11.06
C LYS A 62 15.39 -18.60 -12.36
N ALA A 63 15.15 -17.98 -13.51
CA ALA A 63 15.45 -18.57 -14.81
C ALA A 63 16.90 -18.36 -15.27
N VAL A 64 17.64 -17.45 -14.64
CA VAL A 64 19.01 -17.15 -15.04
C VAL A 64 19.93 -18.32 -14.66
N LYS A 65 20.88 -18.65 -15.53
CA LYS A 65 21.91 -19.64 -15.19
C LYS A 65 22.88 -19.02 -14.20
N MET A 66 23.17 -19.73 -13.11
CA MET A 66 24.16 -19.38 -12.09
C MET A 66 25.54 -19.23 -12.74
N ALA A 67 25.89 -18.01 -13.12
CA ALA A 67 27.15 -17.69 -13.79
C ALA A 67 27.78 -16.39 -13.32
N LYS A 68 26.99 -15.46 -12.78
CA LYS A 68 27.47 -14.19 -12.26
C LYS A 68 26.54 -13.65 -11.18
N VAL A 69 27.11 -13.20 -10.07
CA VAL A 69 26.44 -12.44 -9.01
C VAL A 69 25.64 -11.27 -9.62
N ILE A 70 24.37 -11.19 -9.26
CA ILE A 70 23.40 -10.20 -9.71
C ILE A 70 23.62 -8.87 -8.99
N ASP A 71 23.81 -8.90 -7.67
CA ASP A 71 23.91 -7.74 -6.79
C ASP A 71 25.29 -7.65 -6.12
N GLN A 72 26.32 -7.42 -6.93
CA GLN A 72 27.71 -7.38 -6.48
C GLN A 72 28.01 -6.31 -5.42
N ASP A 73 27.23 -5.22 -5.39
CA ASP A 73 27.43 -4.09 -4.47
C ASP A 73 26.34 -3.98 -3.40
N GLY A 74 25.41 -4.95 -3.32
CA GLY A 74 24.32 -5.00 -2.33
C GLY A 74 23.23 -3.95 -2.53
N LYS A 75 23.33 -3.10 -3.56
CA LYS A 75 22.39 -1.98 -3.73
C LYS A 75 21.01 -2.43 -4.16
N ALA A 76 20.90 -3.55 -4.90
CA ALA A 76 19.60 -4.06 -5.28
C ALA A 76 18.84 -4.56 -4.05
N ALA A 77 19.51 -5.31 -3.17
CA ALA A 77 18.94 -5.79 -1.93
C ALA A 77 18.51 -4.64 -1.00
N ASP A 78 19.37 -3.63 -0.82
CA ASP A 78 19.04 -2.43 -0.04
C ASP A 78 17.85 -1.67 -0.62
N SER A 79 17.82 -1.48 -1.94
CA SER A 79 16.73 -0.77 -2.61
C SER A 79 15.39 -1.52 -2.48
N LEU A 80 15.42 -2.85 -2.60
CA LEU A 80 14.24 -3.69 -2.40
C LEU A 80 13.78 -3.67 -0.94
N GLN A 81 14.69 -3.64 0.03
CA GLN A 81 14.33 -3.48 1.43
C GLN A 81 13.68 -2.13 1.71
N ILE A 82 14.21 -1.04 1.17
CA ILE A 82 13.60 0.29 1.27
C ILE A 82 12.18 0.28 0.69
N ALA A 83 12.00 -0.34 -0.48
CA ALA A 83 10.69 -0.46 -1.12
C ALA A 83 9.70 -1.29 -0.28
N GLN A 84 10.16 -2.37 0.37
CA GLN A 84 9.33 -3.17 1.29
C GLN A 84 8.90 -2.37 2.51
N VAL A 85 9.82 -1.62 3.13
CA VAL A 85 9.49 -0.74 4.26
C VAL A 85 8.44 0.29 3.85
N ALA A 86 8.61 0.92 2.69
CA ALA A 86 7.64 1.88 2.17
C ALA A 86 6.26 1.24 1.89
N ALA A 87 6.23 0.02 1.33
CA ALA A 87 4.98 -0.72 1.14
C ALA A 87 4.30 -1.04 2.48
N ARG A 88 5.08 -1.39 3.50
CA ARG A 88 4.56 -1.64 4.85
C ARG A 88 4.01 -0.37 5.50
N GLU A 89 4.71 0.75 5.41
CA GLU A 89 4.25 2.05 5.92
C GLU A 89 2.93 2.47 5.25
N LEU A 90 2.81 2.27 3.94
CA LEU A 90 1.57 2.52 3.21
C LEU A 90 0.43 1.60 3.70
N TYR A 91 0.70 0.31 3.89
CA TYR A 91 -0.28 -0.61 4.46
C TYR A 91 -0.77 -0.13 5.83
N ASP A 92 0.15 0.27 6.70
CA ASP A 92 -0.15 0.73 8.05
C ASP A 92 -0.93 2.06 8.07
N ASP A 93 -0.80 2.90 7.04
CA ASP A 93 -1.63 4.11 6.82
C ASP A 93 -3.02 3.79 6.23
N LEU A 94 -3.13 2.80 5.34
CA LEU A 94 -4.40 2.45 4.69
C LEU A 94 -5.38 1.73 5.63
N VAL A 95 -4.88 0.87 6.52
CA VAL A 95 -5.72 0.12 7.48
C VAL A 95 -6.60 1.03 8.36
N PRO A 96 -6.07 2.06 9.04
CA PRO A 96 -6.91 2.95 9.84
C PRO A 96 -7.90 3.76 8.99
N ARG A 97 -7.54 4.14 7.75
CA ARG A 97 -8.44 4.83 6.82
C ARG A 97 -9.59 3.94 6.36
N HIS A 98 -9.30 2.68 6.05
CA HIS A 98 -10.32 1.67 5.77
C HIS A 98 -11.30 1.52 6.95
N LYS A 99 -10.77 1.37 8.17
CA LYS A 99 -11.61 1.28 9.39
C LYS A 99 -12.48 2.52 9.58
N ALA A 100 -11.94 3.71 9.30
CA ALA A 100 -12.69 4.95 9.36
C ALA A 100 -13.81 4.99 8.30
N ALA A 101 -13.53 4.55 7.07
CA ALA A 101 -14.53 4.47 6.01
C ALA A 101 -15.67 3.50 6.35
N VAL A 102 -15.35 2.32 6.90
CA VAL A 102 -16.36 1.34 7.37
C VAL A 102 -17.23 1.91 8.50
N ALA A 103 -16.66 2.73 9.38
CA ALA A 103 -17.36 3.30 10.54
C ALA A 103 -18.16 4.58 10.23
N ASP A 104 -17.93 5.24 9.09
CA ASP A 104 -18.58 6.51 8.76
C ASP A 104 -20.04 6.29 8.31
N LYS A 105 -20.99 6.68 9.17
CA LYS A 105 -22.44 6.56 8.92
C LYS A 105 -22.95 7.37 7.73
N ARG A 106 -22.13 8.29 7.20
CA ARG A 106 -22.48 9.08 6.01
C ARG A 106 -22.16 8.33 4.72
N LEU A 107 -21.32 7.30 4.80
CA LEU A 107 -21.02 6.43 3.68
C LEU A 107 -22.00 5.27 3.66
N THR A 108 -22.42 4.92 2.46
CA THR A 108 -23.22 3.75 2.15
C THR A 108 -22.35 2.72 1.44
N ARG A 109 -22.86 1.49 1.34
CA ARG A 109 -22.16 0.43 0.60
C ARG A 109 -21.98 0.76 -0.88
N ASP A 110 -22.94 1.48 -1.46
CA ASP A 110 -22.94 1.81 -2.89
C ASP A 110 -21.88 2.86 -3.24
N ASP A 111 -21.35 3.58 -2.24
CA ASP A 111 -20.24 4.52 -2.43
C ASP A 111 -18.90 3.83 -2.69
N GLY A 112 -18.77 2.52 -2.40
CA GLY A 112 -17.61 1.69 -2.74
C GLY A 112 -16.29 2.02 -2.04
N VAL A 113 -16.25 3.07 -1.21
CA VAL A 113 -15.01 3.58 -0.58
C VAL A 113 -14.30 2.51 0.25
N ALA A 114 -15.05 1.77 1.08
CA ALA A 114 -14.48 0.74 1.94
C ALA A 114 -13.90 -0.42 1.11
N GLU A 115 -14.63 -0.84 0.07
CA GLU A 115 -14.21 -1.88 -0.86
C GLU A 115 -12.93 -1.50 -1.61
N GLU A 116 -12.80 -0.24 -2.06
CA GLU A 116 -11.59 0.24 -2.73
C GLU A 116 -10.38 0.31 -1.79
N TYR A 117 -10.58 0.73 -0.53
CA TYR A 117 -9.51 0.65 0.47
C TYR A 117 -9.06 -0.79 0.69
N GLN A 118 -10.00 -1.73 0.86
CA GLN A 118 -9.68 -3.13 1.06
C GLN A 118 -8.92 -3.72 -0.15
N ARG A 119 -9.31 -3.37 -1.38
CA ARG A 119 -8.58 -3.75 -2.59
C ARG A 119 -7.15 -3.22 -2.61
N LEU A 120 -6.98 -1.94 -2.30
CA LEU A 120 -5.65 -1.31 -2.27
C LEU A 120 -4.76 -1.93 -1.19
N ILE A 121 -5.29 -2.20 0.01
CA ILE A 121 -4.58 -2.89 1.09
C ILE A 121 -4.06 -4.25 0.61
N GLN A 122 -4.88 -5.03 -0.08
CA GLN A 122 -4.47 -6.32 -0.62
C GLN A 122 -3.36 -6.18 -1.67
N ILE A 123 -3.49 -5.21 -2.58
CA ILE A 123 -2.47 -4.95 -3.62
C ILE A 123 -1.13 -4.54 -2.99
N VAL A 124 -1.15 -3.68 -1.97
CA VAL A 124 0.06 -3.24 -1.27
C VAL A 124 0.71 -4.39 -0.49
N SER A 125 -0.10 -5.26 0.13
CA SER A 125 0.41 -6.50 0.75
C SER A 125 1.09 -7.39 -0.28
N ASN A 126 0.46 -7.62 -1.43
CA ASN A 126 1.04 -8.42 -2.51
C ASN A 126 2.34 -7.81 -3.04
N LEU A 127 2.41 -6.47 -3.15
CA LEU A 127 3.63 -5.77 -3.54
C LEU A 127 4.76 -6.00 -2.52
N HIS A 128 4.46 -5.87 -1.23
CA HIS A 128 5.43 -6.13 -0.18
C HIS A 128 6.01 -7.56 -0.30
N ASP A 129 5.13 -8.55 -0.47
CA ASP A 129 5.53 -9.95 -0.57
C ASP A 129 6.34 -10.22 -1.84
N ALA A 130 5.93 -9.67 -2.99
CA ALA A 130 6.66 -9.77 -4.25
C ALA A 130 8.07 -9.16 -4.16
N LEU A 131 8.21 -8.01 -3.49
CA LEU A 131 9.51 -7.39 -3.25
C LEU A 131 10.38 -8.21 -2.29
N ASN A 132 9.78 -8.84 -1.28
CA ASN A 132 10.47 -9.75 -0.37
C ASN A 132 11.01 -10.95 -1.14
N ASP A 133 10.15 -11.64 -1.89
CA ASP A 133 10.53 -12.83 -2.65
C ASP A 133 11.62 -12.51 -3.68
N LEU A 134 11.54 -11.37 -4.36
CA LEU A 134 12.59 -10.91 -5.26
C LEU A 134 13.91 -10.69 -4.55
N ARG A 135 13.91 -10.00 -3.39
CA ARG A 135 15.13 -9.78 -2.61
C ARG A 135 15.78 -11.10 -2.18
N TRP A 136 14.96 -12.04 -1.70
CA TRP A 136 15.44 -13.35 -1.29
C TRP A 136 16.02 -14.15 -2.47
N ALA A 137 15.35 -14.15 -3.62
CA ALA A 137 15.83 -14.87 -4.79
C ALA A 137 17.18 -14.32 -5.31
N ILE A 138 17.38 -13.00 -5.25
CA ILE A 138 18.67 -12.38 -5.57
C ILE A 138 19.74 -12.83 -4.55
N GLY A 139 19.42 -12.76 -3.26
CA GLY A 139 20.34 -13.17 -2.20
C GLY A 139 20.73 -14.64 -2.27
N GLU A 140 19.78 -15.53 -2.57
CA GLU A 140 20.01 -16.96 -2.77
C GLU A 140 20.90 -17.21 -4.00
N HIS A 141 20.55 -16.61 -5.14
CA HIS A 141 21.35 -16.68 -6.37
C HIS A 141 22.81 -16.26 -6.13
N ASP A 142 23.01 -15.15 -5.41
CA ASP A 142 24.33 -14.58 -5.19
C ASP A 142 25.14 -15.36 -4.14
N ALA A 143 24.48 -15.87 -3.11
CA ALA A 143 25.11 -16.73 -2.10
C ALA A 143 25.61 -18.05 -2.71
N ASP A 144 24.85 -18.66 -3.63
CA ASP A 144 25.25 -19.90 -4.32
C ASP A 144 26.47 -19.73 -5.23
N LEU A 145 26.77 -18.49 -5.64
CA LEU A 145 27.93 -18.15 -6.48
C LEU A 145 29.13 -17.62 -5.70
N CYS A 146 28.95 -17.28 -4.42
CA CYS A 146 30.07 -16.94 -3.55
C CYS A 146 30.80 -18.22 -3.18
N GLU A 147 32.09 -18.32 -3.55
CA GLU A 147 32.95 -19.39 -3.03
C GLU A 147 32.99 -19.29 -1.51
N ILE A 148 32.61 -20.38 -0.82
CA ILE A 148 32.83 -20.50 0.62
C ILE A 148 34.34 -20.47 0.82
N ASP A 149 34.84 -19.45 1.50
CA ASP A 149 36.23 -19.43 1.93
C ASP A 149 36.43 -20.55 2.96
N GLU A 150 36.92 -21.70 2.50
CA GLU A 150 37.19 -22.87 3.34
C GLU A 150 38.19 -22.56 4.47
N SER A 151 38.97 -21.47 4.35
CA SER A 151 39.87 -21.01 5.42
C SER A 151 39.15 -20.33 6.59
N ALA A 152 37.88 -19.97 6.43
CA ALA A 152 37.03 -19.36 7.46
C ALA A 152 36.05 -20.37 8.10
N VAL A 153 36.09 -21.64 7.70
CA VAL A 153 35.27 -22.69 8.30
C VAL A 153 35.90 -23.10 9.64
N LEU A 154 35.25 -22.73 10.74
CA LEU A 154 35.62 -23.18 12.08
C LEU A 154 35.51 -24.71 12.10
N SER A 155 36.66 -25.38 12.09
CA SER A 155 36.75 -26.83 11.83
C SER A 155 36.99 -27.63 13.10
N SER A 156 37.12 -26.95 14.24
CA SER A 156 37.32 -27.54 15.55
C SER A 156 36.35 -26.99 16.61
N GLU A 157 35.96 -27.84 17.57
CA GLU A 157 35.11 -27.44 18.71
C GLU A 157 35.72 -26.28 19.53
N GLU A 158 37.06 -26.19 19.57
CA GLU A 158 37.80 -25.12 20.25
C GLU A 158 37.65 -23.76 19.57
N GLU A 159 37.66 -23.72 18.23
CA GLU A 159 37.44 -22.50 17.44
C GLU A 159 36.01 -21.98 17.59
N ILE A 160 35.03 -22.89 17.61
CA ILE A 160 33.61 -22.54 17.84
C ILE A 160 33.43 -21.94 19.23
N SER A 161 33.99 -22.56 20.28
CA SER A 161 33.85 -22.08 21.65
C SER A 161 34.55 -20.73 21.92
N ASN A 162 35.59 -20.38 21.15
CA ASN A 162 36.29 -19.10 21.29
C ASN A 162 35.59 -17.95 20.53
N SER A 163 34.84 -18.25 19.47
CA SER A 163 34.09 -17.24 18.70
C SER A 163 32.80 -16.74 19.40
N LEU A 164 32.30 -17.49 20.39
CA LEU A 164 31.05 -17.23 21.11
C LEU A 164 31.23 -16.51 22.47
N LYS A 165 32.45 -16.04 22.78
CA LYS A 165 32.77 -15.24 23.97
C LYS A 165 32.92 -13.77 23.62
#